data_AF-A0A1M5CC23-F1
#
_entry.id   AF-A0A1M5CC23-F1
#
_cell.length_a   1.000
_cell.length_b   1.000
_cell.length_c   1.000
_cell.angle_alpha   90.00
_cell.angle_beta   90.00
_cell.angle_gamma   90.00
#
_symmetry.space_group_name_H-M   'P 1'
#
loop_
_entity.id
_entity.type
_entity.pdbx_description
1 polymer ?
#
loop_
_entity_poly.entity_id
_entity_poly.type
_entity_poly.pdbx_seq_one_letter_code
_entity_poly.pdbx_strand_id
1 'polypeptide(L)'
;MADHLTEQEQIESLKRWWAENGKGIVTGVVLALVGYFGYQWWQGAERAKAEEASDLYQGFVEAVSANDGAPDNKQLTTAKNIGQQLKTDFAKRIYASQASLRLAALAAANNDLETAEKELQWVLDNADETALQLLAKRRLASVMAARGKPDEALKLLDGSVPSSFAALYAETRGDILLQKGDKDGARAAYQQALAQLLPEQASSAQLLRMKADNLGSAQPEAGVSEESSEKNTQPAQESDEQ
;
A
#
# COMPACT_ATOMS: atom_id res chain seq x y z
N MET A 1 9.11 -62.09 47.07
CA MET A 1 10.49 -62.55 46.84
C MET A 1 11.11 -61.52 45.92
N ALA A 2 11.95 -60.64 46.48
CA ALA A 2 12.61 -59.60 45.72
C ALA A 2 13.73 -60.28 44.92
N ASP A 3 13.57 -60.31 43.61
CA ASP A 3 14.49 -60.92 42.67
C ASP A 3 15.70 -60.00 42.50
N HIS A 4 16.64 -60.08 43.46
CA HIS A 4 17.92 -59.40 43.36
C HIS A 4 18.79 -60.21 42.39
N LEU A 5 18.60 -59.96 41.10
CA LEU A 5 19.58 -60.35 40.08
C LEU A 5 20.96 -59.94 40.57
N THR A 6 21.87 -60.91 40.69
CA THR A 6 23.27 -60.62 41.02
C THR A 6 23.80 -59.58 40.04
N GLU A 7 24.62 -58.65 40.51
CA GLU A 7 25.07 -57.49 39.71
C GLU A 7 25.63 -57.88 38.33
N GLN A 8 26.21 -59.08 38.20
CA GLN A 8 26.71 -59.64 36.95
C GLN A 8 25.62 -59.94 35.91
N GLU A 9 24.49 -60.51 36.30
CA GLU A 9 23.40 -60.82 35.35
C GLU A 9 22.71 -59.55 34.84
N GLN A 10 22.57 -58.53 35.70
CA GLN A 10 22.05 -57.23 35.29
C GLN A 10 22.97 -56.59 34.24
N ILE A 11 24.29 -56.64 34.45
CA ILE A 11 25.28 -56.10 33.50
C ILE A 11 25.22 -56.84 32.16
N GLU A 12 25.08 -58.16 32.16
CA GLU A 12 24.96 -58.94 30.92
C GLU A 12 23.66 -58.62 30.15
N SER A 13 22.53 -58.48 30.84
CA SER A 13 21.27 -58.12 30.19
C SER A 13 21.33 -56.74 29.51
N LEU A 14 21.98 -55.77 30.16
CA LEU A 14 22.16 -54.43 29.61
C LEU A 14 23.09 -54.44 28.39
N LYS A 15 24.18 -55.21 28.45
CA LYS A 15 25.10 -55.38 27.31
C LYS A 15 24.41 -55.97 26.09
N ARG A 16 23.56 -57.00 26.27
CA ARG A 16 22.81 -57.62 25.16
C ARG A 16 21.79 -56.65 24.57
N TRP A 17 21.02 -55.97 25.42
CA TRP A 17 20.06 -54.97 24.97
C TRP A 17 20.71 -53.83 24.18
N TRP A 18 21.88 -53.35 24.63
CA TRP A 18 22.64 -52.33 23.92
C TRP A 18 23.22 -52.84 22.59
N ALA A 19 23.70 -54.08 22.54
CA ALA A 19 24.18 -54.68 21.30
C ALA A 19 23.07 -54.79 20.24
N GLU A 20 21.84 -55.07 20.67
CA GLU A 20 20.66 -55.17 19.80
C GLU A 20 20.08 -53.80 19.39
N ASN A 21 19.97 -52.84 20.32
CA ASN A 21 19.24 -51.59 20.12
C ASN A 21 20.11 -50.33 19.98
N GLY A 22 21.38 -50.40 20.42
CA GLY A 22 22.27 -49.25 20.51
C GLY A 22 22.51 -48.55 19.17
N LYS A 23 22.57 -49.31 18.06
CA LYS A 23 22.69 -48.71 16.72
C LYS A 23 21.49 -47.82 16.38
N GLY A 24 20.26 -48.32 16.62
CA GLY A 24 19.03 -47.56 16.34
C GLY A 24 18.90 -46.31 17.22
N ILE A 25 19.26 -46.41 18.50
CA ILE A 25 19.27 -45.28 19.44
C ILE A 25 20.29 -44.23 18.99
N VAL A 26 21.52 -44.64 18.67
CA VAL A 26 22.56 -43.71 18.20
C VAL A 26 22.13 -43.04 16.90
N THR A 27 21.59 -43.79 15.94
CA THR A 27 21.08 -43.21 14.69
C THR A 27 19.96 -42.20 14.95
N GLY A 28 18.99 -42.53 15.82
CA GLY A 28 17.90 -41.63 16.19
C GLY A 28 18.41 -40.34 16.84
N VAL A 29 19.36 -40.44 17.77
CA VAL A 29 19.98 -39.28 18.43
C VAL A 29 20.74 -38.42 17.42
N VAL A 30 21.53 -39.02 16.53
CA VAL A 30 22.27 -38.28 15.49
C VAL A 30 21.30 -37.54 14.57
N LEU A 31 20.24 -38.19 14.10
CA LEU A 31 19.22 -37.55 13.27
C LEU A 31 18.52 -36.38 14.00
N ALA A 32 18.19 -36.56 15.28
CA ALA A 32 17.60 -35.51 16.08
C ALA A 32 18.53 -34.30 16.24
N LEU A 33 19.83 -34.54 16.49
CA LEU A 33 20.83 -33.48 16.61
C LEU A 33 21.03 -32.74 15.28
N VAL A 34 21.14 -33.47 14.16
CA VAL A 34 21.28 -32.86 12.83
C VAL A 34 20.05 -32.01 12.49
N GLY A 35 18.84 -32.51 12.75
CA GLY A 35 17.61 -31.75 12.54
C GLY A 35 17.56 -30.49 13.40
N TYR A 36 17.89 -30.60 14.68
CA TYR A 36 17.87 -29.47 15.62
C TYR A 36 18.89 -28.39 15.25
N PHE A 37 20.16 -28.76 15.03
CA PHE A 37 21.21 -27.79 14.68
C PHE A 37 21.02 -27.23 13.27
N GLY A 38 20.54 -28.03 12.32
CA GLY A 38 20.18 -27.56 10.99
C GLY A 38 19.08 -26.49 11.03
N TYR A 39 18.01 -26.72 11.82
CA TYR A 39 16.94 -25.75 12.02
C TYR A 39 17.42 -24.49 12.76
N GLN A 40 18.27 -24.62 13.77
CA GLN A 40 18.86 -23.47 14.48
C GLN A 40 19.74 -22.62 13.56
N TRP A 41 20.58 -23.25 12.73
CA TRP A 41 21.41 -22.55 11.75
C TRP A 41 20.55 -21.82 10.71
N TRP A 42 19.53 -22.48 10.15
CA TRP A 42 18.61 -21.87 9.20
C TRP A 42 17.88 -20.67 9.79
N GLN A 43 17.33 -20.81 11.01
CA GLN A 43 16.70 -19.68 11.71
C GLN A 43 17.68 -18.54 11.98
N GLY A 44 18.92 -18.84 12.37
CA GLY A 44 19.96 -17.84 12.57
C GLY A 44 20.26 -17.05 11.29
N ALA A 45 20.41 -17.75 10.17
CA ALA A 45 20.60 -17.12 8.87
C ALA A 45 19.40 -16.26 8.44
N GLU A 46 18.17 -16.72 8.70
CA GLU A 46 16.95 -15.99 8.35
C GLU A 46 16.79 -14.69 9.17
N ARG A 47 17.16 -14.74 10.46
CA ARG A 47 17.20 -13.56 11.35
C ARG A 47 18.27 -12.56 10.93
N ALA A 48 19.49 -13.02 10.64
CA ALA A 48 20.58 -12.14 10.19
C ALA A 48 20.19 -11.39 8.91
N LYS A 49 19.55 -12.05 7.94
CA LYS A 49 19.00 -11.40 6.74
C LYS A 49 17.88 -10.40 7.04
N ALA A 50 17.06 -10.67 8.06
CA ALA A 50 16.01 -9.75 8.48
C ALA A 50 16.59 -8.48 9.10
N GLU A 51 17.62 -8.64 9.94
CA GLU A 51 18.37 -7.54 10.56
C GLU A 51 19.05 -6.68 9.49
N GLU A 52 19.78 -7.29 8.55
CA GLU A 52 20.45 -6.57 7.46
C GLU A 52 19.46 -5.75 6.60
N ALA A 53 18.33 -6.35 6.22
CA ALA A 53 17.28 -5.64 5.48
C ALA A 53 16.67 -4.48 6.29
N SER A 54 16.53 -4.65 7.61
CA SER A 54 16.01 -3.62 8.51
C SER A 54 16.99 -2.45 8.62
N ASP A 55 18.27 -2.72 8.84
CA ASP A 55 19.32 -1.68 8.94
C ASP A 55 19.41 -0.88 7.64
N LEU A 56 19.36 -1.58 6.50
CA LEU A 56 19.36 -0.95 5.19
C LEU A 56 18.12 -0.07 5.00
N TYR A 57 16.94 -0.55 5.40
CA TYR A 57 15.71 0.25 5.36
C TYR A 57 15.71 1.44 6.31
N GLN A 58 16.36 1.34 7.47
CA GLN A 58 16.53 2.48 8.35
C GLN A 58 17.36 3.58 7.66
N GLY A 59 18.49 3.21 7.05
CA GLY A 59 19.30 4.15 6.26
C GLY A 59 18.52 4.75 5.08
N PHE A 60 17.64 3.97 4.44
CA PHE A 60 16.71 4.47 3.43
C PHE A 60 15.78 5.57 3.97
N VAL A 61 15.12 5.31 5.11
CA VAL A 61 14.19 6.26 5.72
C VAL A 61 14.90 7.54 6.14
N GLU A 62 16.11 7.43 6.70
CA GLU A 62 16.95 8.57 7.07
C GLU A 62 17.31 9.42 5.84
N ALA A 63 17.75 8.78 4.74
CA ALA A 63 18.07 9.48 3.49
C ALA A 63 16.84 10.16 2.86
N VAL A 64 15.67 9.50 2.87
CA VAL A 64 14.42 10.11 2.41
C VAL A 64 14.03 11.31 3.26
N SER A 65 14.15 11.20 4.58
CA SER A 65 13.78 12.26 5.52
C SER A 65 14.73 13.46 5.42
N ALA A 66 16.02 13.23 5.21
CA ALA A 66 17.03 14.28 5.06
C ALA A 66 17.00 14.99 3.69
N ASN A 67 16.14 14.55 2.76
CA ASN A 67 16.02 15.18 1.45
C ASN A 67 15.36 16.59 1.50
N ASP A 68 14.63 16.91 2.58
CA ASP A 68 13.87 18.16 2.76
C ASP A 68 12.96 18.54 1.57
N GLY A 69 12.52 17.55 0.78
CA GLY A 69 11.68 17.76 -0.40
C GLY A 69 12.42 18.33 -1.63
N ALA A 70 13.75 18.40 -1.62
CA ALA A 70 14.49 18.82 -2.80
C ALA A 70 14.41 17.74 -3.91
N PRO A 71 14.16 18.12 -5.18
CA PRO A 71 14.00 17.17 -6.28
C PRO A 71 15.31 16.51 -6.72
N ASP A 72 16.46 17.09 -6.37
CA ASP A 72 17.76 16.54 -6.70
C ASP A 72 18.82 16.92 -5.66
N ASN A 73 19.21 15.95 -4.83
CA ASN A 73 20.33 16.09 -3.92
C ASN A 73 20.96 14.72 -3.62
N LYS A 74 22.08 14.77 -2.89
CA LYS A 74 22.84 13.58 -2.48
C LYS A 74 21.99 12.60 -1.65
N GLN A 75 21.05 13.09 -0.86
CA GLN A 75 20.20 12.25 0.00
C GLN A 75 19.16 11.48 -0.81
N LEU A 76 18.53 12.12 -1.81
CA LEU A 76 17.65 11.41 -2.73
C LEU A 76 18.40 10.35 -3.54
N THR A 77 19.62 10.65 -4.00
CA THR A 77 20.47 9.65 -4.69
C THR A 77 20.79 8.48 -3.76
N THR A 78 21.13 8.76 -2.51
CA THR A 78 21.39 7.74 -1.49
C THR A 78 20.16 6.87 -1.24
N ALA A 79 18.98 7.49 -1.06
CA ALA A 79 17.72 6.76 -0.90
C ALA A 79 17.40 5.87 -2.11
N LYS A 80 17.60 6.36 -3.34
CA LYS A 80 17.40 5.56 -4.57
C LYS A 80 18.34 4.34 -4.61
N ASN A 81 19.62 4.52 -4.27
CA ASN A 81 20.59 3.44 -4.24
C ASN A 81 20.24 2.37 -3.19
N ILE A 82 19.92 2.81 -1.97
CA ILE A 82 19.52 1.91 -0.89
C ILE A 82 18.22 1.17 -1.25
N GLY A 83 17.23 1.88 -1.80
CA GLY A 83 15.97 1.26 -2.25
C GLY A 83 16.19 0.23 -3.35
N GLN A 84 17.09 0.49 -4.30
CA GLN A 84 17.45 -0.48 -5.34
C GLN A 84 18.16 -1.71 -4.75
N GLN A 85 19.02 -1.51 -3.75
CA GLN A 85 19.68 -2.60 -3.05
C GLN A 85 18.65 -3.47 -2.30
N LEU A 86 17.71 -2.85 -1.57
CA LEU A 86 16.60 -3.57 -0.92
C LEU A 86 15.80 -4.42 -1.92
N LYS A 87 15.47 -3.86 -3.09
CA LYS A 87 14.74 -4.56 -4.16
C LYS A 87 15.53 -5.71 -4.79
N THR A 88 16.85 -5.62 -4.82
CA THR A 88 17.72 -6.64 -5.46
C THR A 88 18.04 -7.77 -4.48
N ASP A 89 18.45 -7.42 -3.26
CA ASP A 89 19.00 -8.36 -2.29
C ASP A 89 17.90 -8.96 -1.39
N PHE A 90 16.79 -8.24 -1.20
CA PHE A 90 15.72 -8.56 -0.27
C PHE A 90 14.32 -8.49 -0.89
N ALA A 91 14.18 -8.79 -2.18
CA ALA A 91 12.94 -8.64 -2.96
C ALA A 91 11.68 -9.21 -2.28
N LYS A 92 11.80 -10.35 -1.59
CA LYS A 92 10.70 -11.05 -0.90
C LYS A 92 10.46 -10.58 0.54
N ARG A 93 11.13 -9.52 0.98
CA ARG A 93 10.95 -8.96 2.32
C ARG A 93 10.13 -7.69 2.23
N ILE A 94 9.31 -7.46 3.25
CA ILE A 94 8.41 -6.30 3.34
C ILE A 94 9.14 -4.96 3.16
N TYR A 95 10.40 -4.85 3.57
CA TYR A 95 11.21 -3.64 3.44
C TYR A 95 11.46 -3.23 1.98
N ALA A 96 11.61 -4.19 1.06
CA ALA A 96 11.77 -3.89 -0.36
C ALA A 96 10.50 -3.27 -0.96
N SER A 97 9.34 -3.87 -0.65
CA SER A 97 8.03 -3.35 -1.04
C SER A 97 7.76 -1.97 -0.44
N GLN A 98 8.10 -1.75 0.83
CA GLN A 98 7.96 -0.44 1.48
C GLN A 98 8.87 0.62 0.87
N ALA A 99 10.13 0.28 0.56
CA ALA A 99 11.05 1.18 -0.10
C ALA A 99 10.55 1.58 -1.49
N SER A 100 10.09 0.61 -2.28
CA SER A 100 9.52 0.85 -3.61
C SER A 100 8.25 1.72 -3.55
N LEU A 101 7.33 1.47 -2.61
CA LEU A 101 6.16 2.33 -2.37
C LEU A 101 6.53 3.78 -2.02
N ARG A 102 7.62 3.99 -1.27
CA ARG A 102 8.11 5.33 -0.91
C ARG A 102 8.82 6.01 -2.07
N LEU A 103 9.63 5.27 -2.85
CA LEU A 103 10.25 5.77 -4.08
C LEU A 103 9.19 6.18 -5.10
N ALA A 104 8.10 5.42 -5.23
CA ALA A 104 6.96 5.80 -6.07
C ALA A 104 6.34 7.13 -5.64
N ALA A 105 6.15 7.33 -4.33
CA ALA A 105 5.59 8.57 -3.81
C ALA A 105 6.53 9.77 -4.07
N LEU A 106 7.84 9.60 -3.88
CA LEU A 106 8.85 10.63 -4.19
C LEU A 106 8.88 10.96 -5.67
N ALA A 107 8.82 9.95 -6.55
CA ALA A 107 8.78 10.15 -7.99
C ALA A 107 7.51 10.92 -8.40
N ALA A 108 6.35 10.51 -7.90
CA ALA A 108 5.08 11.21 -8.17
C ALA A 108 5.08 12.66 -7.66
N ALA A 109 5.65 12.93 -6.48
CA ALA A 109 5.79 14.28 -5.94
C ALA A 109 6.67 15.18 -6.81
N ASN A 110 7.67 14.60 -7.49
CA ASN A 110 8.54 15.27 -8.45
C ASN A 110 7.97 15.27 -9.88
N ASN A 111 6.70 14.88 -10.07
CA ASN A 111 6.04 14.73 -11.37
C ASN A 111 6.71 13.71 -12.32
N ASP A 112 7.58 12.83 -11.80
CA ASP A 112 8.13 11.69 -12.51
C ASP A 112 7.18 10.49 -12.41
N LEU A 113 6.08 10.59 -13.16
CA LEU A 113 5.01 9.59 -13.15
C LEU A 113 5.44 8.25 -13.76
N GLU A 114 6.46 8.25 -14.63
CA GLU A 114 7.01 7.03 -15.23
C GLU A 114 7.76 6.19 -14.21
N THR A 115 8.62 6.81 -13.41
CA THR A 115 9.29 6.11 -12.32
C THR A 115 8.28 5.68 -11.25
N ALA A 116 7.28 6.52 -10.94
CA ALA A 116 6.23 6.15 -10.00
C ALA A 116 5.46 4.89 -10.43
N GLU A 117 5.09 4.80 -11.71
CA GLU A 117 4.44 3.62 -12.28
C GLU A 117 5.31 2.38 -12.17
N LYS A 118 6.60 2.47 -12.54
CA LYS A 118 7.54 1.34 -12.47
C LYS A 118 7.72 0.81 -11.05
N GLU A 119 7.84 1.70 -10.08
CA GLU A 119 7.96 1.30 -8.67
C GLU A 119 6.67 0.64 -8.15
N LEU A 120 5.51 1.20 -8.47
CA LEU A 120 4.24 0.60 -8.06
C LEU A 120 3.99 -0.76 -8.71
N GLN A 121 4.34 -0.91 -9.99
CA GLN A 121 4.28 -2.20 -10.68
C GLN A 121 5.23 -3.21 -10.05
N TRP A 122 6.46 -2.80 -9.69
CA TRP A 122 7.40 -3.66 -8.99
C TRP A 122 6.81 -4.23 -7.69
N VAL A 123 6.08 -3.42 -6.91
CA VAL A 123 5.39 -3.88 -5.69
C VAL A 123 4.31 -4.92 -6.03
N LEU A 124 3.54 -4.73 -7.09
CA LEU A 124 2.53 -5.72 -7.52
C LEU A 124 3.16 -7.05 -7.94
N ASP A 125 4.34 -7.00 -8.54
CA ASP A 125 5.04 -8.17 -9.06
C ASP A 125 5.81 -8.94 -7.98
N ASN A 126 6.18 -8.29 -6.86
CA ASN A 126 7.14 -8.84 -5.89
C ASN A 126 6.65 -8.89 -4.43
N ALA A 127 5.63 -8.12 -4.04
CA ALA A 127 5.17 -8.13 -2.66
C ALA A 127 4.38 -9.41 -2.34
N ASP A 128 4.68 -10.04 -1.20
CA ASP A 128 3.93 -11.20 -0.71
C ASP A 128 2.66 -10.76 0.05
N GLU A 129 2.65 -9.55 0.62
CA GLU A 129 1.54 -9.03 1.41
C GLU A 129 0.42 -8.44 0.53
N THR A 130 -0.76 -9.07 0.56
CA THR A 130 -1.95 -8.60 -0.18
C THR A 130 -2.32 -7.15 0.15
N ALA A 131 -2.12 -6.71 1.39
CA ALA A 131 -2.39 -5.32 1.78
C ALA A 131 -1.48 -4.32 1.04
N LEU A 132 -0.20 -4.65 0.82
CA LEU A 132 0.73 -3.81 0.07
C LEU A 132 0.40 -3.81 -1.42
N GLN A 133 0.03 -4.97 -1.97
CA GLN A 133 -0.44 -5.08 -3.36
C GLN A 133 -1.68 -4.22 -3.59
N LEU A 134 -2.67 -4.26 -2.70
CA LEU A 134 -3.89 -3.44 -2.81
C LEU A 134 -3.58 -1.94 -2.70
N LEU A 135 -2.66 -1.56 -1.81
CA LEU A 135 -2.21 -0.17 -1.70
C LEU A 135 -1.49 0.28 -2.98
N ALA A 136 -0.59 -0.54 -3.52
CA ALA A 136 0.14 -0.26 -4.75
C ALA A 136 -0.80 -0.13 -5.94
N LYS A 137 -1.76 -1.06 -6.10
CA LYS A 137 -2.75 -1.06 -7.19
C LYS A 137 -3.59 0.21 -7.20
N ARG A 138 -4.05 0.66 -6.03
CA ARG A 138 -4.78 1.94 -5.88
C ARG A 138 -3.93 3.12 -6.32
N ARG A 139 -2.70 3.22 -5.81
CA ARG A 139 -1.76 4.31 -6.16
C ARG A 139 -1.40 4.26 -7.65
N LEU A 140 -1.25 3.08 -8.22
CA LEU A 140 -0.95 2.86 -9.63
C LEU A 140 -2.10 3.38 -10.50
N ALA A 141 -3.35 3.12 -10.11
CA ALA A 141 -4.51 3.71 -10.78
C ALA A 141 -4.44 5.24 -10.79
N SER A 142 -4.16 5.88 -9.65
CA SER A 142 -3.98 7.34 -9.59
C SER A 142 -2.85 7.84 -10.51
N VAL A 143 -1.70 7.16 -10.52
CA VAL A 143 -0.56 7.51 -11.40
C VAL A 143 -0.92 7.34 -12.87
N MET A 144 -1.55 6.23 -13.26
CA MET A 144 -1.98 5.99 -14.64
C MET A 144 -3.00 7.03 -15.11
N ALA A 145 -3.94 7.43 -14.25
CA ALA A 145 -4.88 8.49 -14.57
C ALA A 145 -4.17 9.84 -14.76
N ALA A 146 -3.21 10.19 -13.89
CA ALA A 146 -2.38 11.39 -14.03
C ALA A 146 -1.53 11.37 -15.32
N ARG A 147 -1.14 10.18 -15.81
CA ARG A 147 -0.45 9.98 -17.09
C ARG A 147 -1.39 10.02 -18.31
N GLY A 148 -2.67 10.34 -18.14
CA GLY A 148 -3.64 10.42 -19.24
C GLY A 148 -4.21 9.07 -19.66
N LYS A 149 -4.13 8.04 -18.81
CA LYS A 149 -4.69 6.69 -19.06
C LYS A 149 -5.81 6.34 -18.08
N PRO A 150 -6.88 7.15 -17.97
CA PRO A 150 -7.86 6.97 -16.92
C PRO A 150 -8.73 5.70 -17.11
N ASP A 151 -8.93 5.21 -18.34
CA ASP A 151 -9.66 3.96 -18.57
C ASP A 151 -8.89 2.72 -18.10
N GLU A 152 -7.57 2.70 -18.35
CA GLU A 152 -6.70 1.65 -17.80
C GLU A 152 -6.62 1.73 -16.28
N ALA A 153 -6.56 2.95 -15.74
CA ALA A 153 -6.58 3.18 -14.30
C ALA A 153 -7.86 2.67 -13.62
N LEU A 154 -9.03 2.90 -14.23
CA LEU A 154 -10.31 2.40 -13.70
C LEU A 154 -10.35 0.88 -13.67
N LYS A 155 -9.82 0.20 -14.69
CA LYS A 155 -9.73 -1.27 -14.73
C LYS A 155 -8.88 -1.84 -13.60
N LEU A 156 -7.83 -1.13 -13.17
CA LEU A 156 -7.05 -1.54 -11.99
C LEU A 156 -7.89 -1.54 -10.71
N LEU A 157 -8.96 -0.75 -10.64
CA LEU A 157 -9.84 -0.66 -9.47
C LEU A 157 -11.05 -1.61 -9.57
N ASP A 158 -11.11 -2.47 -10.58
CA ASP A 158 -12.17 -3.46 -10.71
C ASP A 158 -12.00 -4.62 -9.72
N GLY A 159 -13.13 -5.28 -9.43
CA GLY A 159 -13.22 -6.40 -8.49
C GLY A 159 -13.56 -5.98 -7.07
N SER A 160 -13.87 -6.98 -6.25
CA SER A 160 -14.13 -6.79 -4.82
C SER A 160 -12.82 -6.73 -4.04
N VAL A 161 -12.72 -5.79 -3.11
CA VAL A 161 -11.62 -5.67 -2.15
C VAL A 161 -12.13 -5.88 -0.73
N PRO A 162 -11.25 -6.22 0.25
CA PRO A 162 -11.62 -6.24 1.66
C PRO A 162 -12.25 -4.91 2.10
N SER A 163 -13.15 -4.96 3.09
CA SER A 163 -13.86 -3.77 3.59
C SER A 163 -12.92 -2.63 3.99
N SER A 164 -11.75 -2.96 4.54
CA SER A 164 -10.69 -1.99 4.90
C SER A 164 -10.16 -1.16 3.72
N PHE A 165 -10.32 -1.62 2.49
CA PHE A 165 -9.89 -0.92 1.26
C PHE A 165 -11.06 -0.39 0.43
N ALA A 166 -12.31 -0.81 0.71
CA ALA A 166 -13.46 -0.54 -0.14
C ALA A 166 -13.69 0.97 -0.34
N ALA A 167 -13.76 1.74 0.76
CA ALA A 167 -13.91 3.19 0.71
C ALA A 167 -12.78 3.89 -0.05
N LEU A 168 -11.52 3.45 0.16
CA LEU A 168 -10.34 4.03 -0.51
C LEU A 168 -10.34 3.77 -2.02
N TYR A 169 -10.78 2.59 -2.45
CA TYR A 169 -10.90 2.24 -3.86
C TYR A 169 -12.04 3.02 -4.54
N ALA A 170 -13.19 3.16 -3.86
CA ALA A 170 -14.30 3.96 -4.35
C ALA A 170 -13.93 5.45 -4.45
N GLU A 171 -13.21 5.99 -3.46
CA GLU A 171 -12.68 7.36 -3.51
C GLU A 171 -11.77 7.56 -4.72
N THR A 172 -10.78 6.68 -4.92
CA THR A 172 -9.86 6.81 -6.07
C THR A 172 -10.58 6.66 -7.40
N ARG A 173 -11.60 5.79 -7.48
CA ARG A 173 -12.46 5.71 -8.67
C ARG A 173 -13.15 7.05 -8.94
N GLY A 174 -13.68 7.69 -7.90
CA GLY A 174 -14.29 9.02 -8.00
C GLY A 174 -13.31 10.09 -8.48
N ASP A 175 -12.09 10.10 -7.94
CA ASP A 175 -11.05 11.05 -8.35
C ASP A 175 -10.67 10.89 -9.83
N ILE A 176 -10.58 9.64 -10.31
CA ILE A 176 -10.27 9.35 -11.73
C ILE A 176 -11.45 9.72 -12.64
N LEU A 177 -12.69 9.42 -12.24
CA LEU A 177 -13.89 9.80 -13.00
C LEU A 177 -14.03 11.32 -13.10
N LEU A 178 -13.72 12.04 -12.02
CA LEU A 178 -13.71 13.49 -12.02
C LEU A 178 -12.66 14.05 -12.98
N GLN A 179 -11.45 13.47 -12.99
CA GLN A 179 -10.40 13.83 -13.94
C GLN A 179 -10.81 13.60 -15.40
N LYS A 180 -11.64 12.57 -15.67
CA LYS A 180 -12.24 12.33 -16.99
C LYS A 180 -13.37 13.32 -17.35
N GLY A 181 -13.82 14.14 -16.41
CA GLY A 181 -14.98 15.02 -16.58
C GLY A 181 -16.34 14.36 -16.27
N ASP A 182 -16.36 13.09 -15.85
CA ASP A 182 -17.58 12.38 -15.45
C ASP A 182 -17.95 12.75 -14.00
N LYS A 183 -18.60 13.91 -13.85
CA LYS A 183 -18.98 14.46 -12.53
C LYS A 183 -20.03 13.61 -11.84
N ASP A 184 -20.97 13.02 -12.57
CA ASP A 184 -22.03 12.20 -11.98
C ASP A 184 -21.49 10.85 -11.51
N GLY A 185 -20.64 10.21 -12.33
CA GLY A 185 -19.91 9.01 -11.93
C GLY A 185 -18.99 9.26 -10.74
N ALA A 186 -18.28 10.39 -10.72
CA ALA A 186 -17.44 10.78 -9.59
C ALA A 186 -18.24 10.97 -8.30
N ARG A 187 -19.37 11.69 -8.36
CA ARG A 187 -20.27 11.87 -7.22
C ARG A 187 -20.78 10.53 -6.68
N ALA A 188 -21.24 9.65 -7.57
CA ALA A 188 -21.71 8.32 -7.18
C ALA A 188 -20.61 7.49 -6.50
N ALA A 189 -19.38 7.55 -7.00
CA ALA A 189 -18.24 6.86 -6.40
C ALA A 189 -17.86 7.43 -5.02
N TYR A 190 -17.95 8.76 -4.82
CA TYR A 190 -17.73 9.36 -3.49
C TYR A 190 -18.83 9.01 -2.49
N GLN A 191 -20.08 8.94 -2.92
CA GLN A 191 -21.19 8.46 -2.10
C GLN A 191 -21.01 6.99 -1.71
N GLN A 192 -20.56 6.16 -2.66
CA GLN A 192 -20.19 4.77 -2.38
C GLN A 192 -19.04 4.70 -1.36
N ALA A 193 -18.02 5.54 -1.50
CA ALA A 193 -16.92 5.61 -0.55
C ALA A 193 -17.41 5.94 0.87
N LEU A 194 -18.30 6.93 1.02
CA LEU A 194 -18.94 7.29 2.29
C LEU A 194 -19.72 6.12 2.90
N ALA A 195 -20.49 5.39 2.09
CA ALA A 195 -21.29 4.26 2.55
C ALA A 195 -20.42 3.06 2.98
N GLN A 196 -19.17 3.00 2.54
CA GLN A 196 -18.23 1.92 2.82
C GLN A 196 -17.22 2.25 3.93
N LEU A 197 -17.29 3.45 4.52
CA LEU A 197 -16.39 3.85 5.59
C LEU A 197 -16.57 2.96 6.82
N LEU A 198 -15.44 2.49 7.35
CA LEU A 198 -15.37 1.86 8.66
C LEU A 198 -15.25 2.93 9.77
N PRO A 199 -15.60 2.61 11.04
CA PRO A 199 -15.46 3.53 12.17
C PRO A 199 -14.05 4.12 12.29
N GLU A 200 -13.02 3.33 12.02
CA GLU A 200 -11.60 3.73 12.07
C GLU A 200 -11.24 4.73 10.96
N GLN A 201 -12.07 4.84 9.92
CA GLN A 201 -11.89 5.72 8.76
C GLN A 201 -12.80 6.95 8.82
N ALA A 202 -13.51 7.17 9.94
CA ALA A 202 -14.48 8.25 10.07
C ALA A 202 -13.89 9.66 9.81
N SER A 203 -12.57 9.84 10.02
CA SER A 203 -11.86 11.09 9.70
C SER A 203 -11.91 11.48 8.22
N SER A 204 -12.07 10.50 7.31
CA SER A 204 -12.19 10.74 5.86
C SER A 204 -13.58 11.21 5.44
N ALA A 205 -14.60 11.07 6.30
CA ALA A 205 -15.99 11.34 5.92
C ALA A 205 -16.24 12.80 5.52
N GLN A 206 -15.60 13.76 6.20
CA GLN A 206 -15.77 15.18 5.88
C GLN A 206 -15.24 15.52 4.48
N LEU A 207 -14.05 15.01 4.14
CA LEU A 207 -13.46 15.23 2.82
C LEU A 207 -14.30 14.60 1.71
N LEU A 208 -14.77 13.37 1.91
CA LEU A 208 -15.60 12.67 0.92
C LEU A 208 -16.95 13.37 0.69
N ARG A 209 -17.59 13.90 1.75
CA ARG A 209 -18.80 14.72 1.61
C ARG A 209 -18.50 15.97 0.80
N MET A 210 -17.44 16.70 1.13
CA MET A 210 -17.03 17.89 0.37
C MET A 210 -16.79 17.57 -1.11
N LYS A 211 -16.10 16.47 -1.42
CA LYS A 211 -15.90 16.01 -2.80
C LYS A 211 -17.21 15.71 -3.51
N ALA A 212 -18.17 15.05 -2.86
CA ALA A 212 -19.48 14.74 -3.44
C ALA A 212 -20.36 15.99 -3.63
N ASP A 213 -20.42 16.85 -2.62
CA ASP A 213 -21.28 18.03 -2.58
C ASP A 213 -20.83 19.09 -3.59
N ASN A 214 -19.51 19.28 -3.76
CA ASN A 214 -18.94 20.20 -4.75
C ASN A 214 -19.29 19.83 -6.20
N LEU A 215 -19.68 18.57 -6.44
CA LEU A 215 -20.15 18.14 -7.74
C LEU A 215 -21.66 18.35 -7.89
N GLY A 216 -22.41 18.49 -6.80
CA GLY A 216 -23.90 18.55 -6.72
C GLY A 216 -24.59 19.81 -7.24
N SER A 217 -23.86 20.88 -7.56
CA SER A 217 -24.44 22.15 -8.02
C SER A 217 -24.40 22.29 -9.54
N ALA A 218 -25.22 21.48 -10.23
CA ALA A 218 -25.91 21.97 -11.41
C ALA A 218 -27.21 22.61 -10.93
N GLN A 219 -27.15 23.88 -10.53
CA GLN A 219 -28.37 24.69 -10.57
C GLN A 219 -28.84 24.66 -12.03
N PRO A 220 -30.10 24.29 -12.32
CA PRO A 220 -30.65 24.62 -13.62
C PRO A 220 -30.50 26.13 -13.75
N GLU A 221 -29.85 26.60 -14.82
CA GLU A 221 -29.95 28.00 -15.20
C GLU A 221 -31.43 28.31 -15.28
N ALA A 222 -31.93 28.99 -14.24
CA ALA A 222 -33.22 29.62 -14.28
C ALA A 222 -33.09 30.61 -15.44
N GLY A 223 -33.67 30.24 -16.57
CA GLY A 223 -33.83 31.13 -17.70
C GLY A 223 -34.40 32.43 -17.17
N VAL A 224 -33.57 33.46 -17.15
CA VAL A 224 -34.05 34.83 -17.06
C VAL A 224 -34.72 35.04 -18.40
N SER A 225 -36.01 34.69 -18.43
CA SER A 225 -36.95 35.12 -19.44
C SER A 225 -36.77 36.62 -19.60
N GLU A 226 -36.33 37.01 -20.79
CA GLU A 226 -36.35 38.37 -21.29
C GLU A 226 -37.78 38.91 -21.19
N GLU A 227 -38.10 39.59 -20.10
CA GLU A 227 -39.28 40.47 -20.05
C GLU A 227 -38.82 41.84 -20.55
N SER A 228 -38.84 41.96 -21.86
CA SER A 228 -38.74 43.23 -22.57
C SER A 228 -40.06 43.97 -22.45
N SER A 229 -40.15 44.92 -21.53
CA SER A 229 -41.24 45.89 -21.46
C SER A 229 -40.70 47.33 -21.43
N GLU A 230 -40.60 47.87 -22.64
CA GLU A 230 -41.04 49.22 -23.02
C GLU A 230 -40.69 50.41 -22.11
N LYS A 231 -39.56 51.03 -22.45
CA LYS A 231 -39.44 52.45 -22.85
C LYS A 231 -40.65 53.36 -22.53
N ASN A 232 -40.57 54.12 -21.43
CA ASN A 232 -41.23 55.43 -21.36
C ASN A 232 -40.33 56.43 -20.62
N THR A 233 -39.42 57.06 -21.36
CA THR A 233 -38.66 58.22 -20.89
C THR A 233 -39.41 59.46 -21.37
N GLN A 234 -40.15 60.11 -20.47
CA GLN A 234 -40.73 61.42 -20.71
C GLN A 234 -39.77 62.48 -20.14
N PRO A 235 -39.41 63.52 -20.91
CA PRO A 235 -38.36 64.46 -20.52
C PRO A 235 -38.86 65.59 -19.61
N ALA A 236 -37.92 66.05 -18.78
CA ALA A 236 -37.74 67.37 -18.18
C ALA A 236 -38.92 68.38 -18.26
N GLN A 237 -39.41 68.76 -17.09
CA GLN A 237 -40.08 70.04 -16.89
C GLN A 237 -39.02 71.13 -16.74
N GLU A 238 -38.99 72.06 -17.69
CA GLU A 238 -38.41 73.40 -17.54
C GLU A 238 -39.56 74.42 -17.73
N SER A 239 -39.75 75.23 -16.68
CA SER A 239 -40.23 76.63 -16.64
C SER A 239 -41.02 77.21 -17.82
N ASP A 240 -42.23 77.74 -17.53
CA ASP A 240 -42.45 79.20 -17.50
C ASP A 240 -43.86 79.62 -16.99
N GLU A 241 -43.84 80.71 -16.21
CA GLU A 241 -44.84 81.77 -15.96
C GLU A 241 -46.33 81.45 -15.64
N GLN A 242 -46.76 81.78 -14.41
CA GLN A 242 -47.50 83.02 -14.06
C GLN A 242 -47.64 83.17 -12.54
#